data_AF-A0A356LFR5-F1
#
_entry.id   AF-A0A356LFR5-F1
#
_cell.length_a   1.000
_cell.length_b   1.000
_cell.length_c   1.000
_cell.angle_alpha   90.00
_cell.angle_beta   90.00
_cell.angle_gamma   90.00
#
_symmetry.space_group_name_H-M   'P 1'
#
loop_
_entity.id
_entity.type
_entity.pdbx_description
1 polymer ?
#
loop_
_entity_poly.entity_id
_entity_poly.type
_entity_poly.pdbx_seq_one_letter_code
_entity_poly.pdbx_strand_id
1 'polypeptide(L)'
;MMTRNLTVEPLSHDAFAPFGDVIQASNAAQHFTINDGNTERYHDLALLDPGADGKAIVSIFRGLPRTLPFEVCMMERHPLAS
;
A
#
# COMPACT_ATOMS: atom_id res chain seq x y z
N MET A 1 -31.42 6.25 2.90
CA MET A 1 -30.29 5.48 2.34
C MET A 1 -30.06 4.27 3.24
N MET A 2 -29.81 3.09 2.68
CA MET A 2 -29.42 1.92 3.48
C MET A 2 -27.90 1.97 3.74
N THR A 3 -27.53 1.89 5.01
CA THR A 3 -26.14 1.78 5.44
C THR A 3 -25.62 0.37 5.14
N ARG A 4 -24.47 0.26 4.46
CA ARG A 4 -23.81 -1.02 4.19
C ARG A 4 -22.71 -1.24 5.23
N ASN A 5 -22.75 -2.38 5.91
CA ASN A 5 -21.64 -2.79 6.77
C ASN A 5 -20.46 -3.24 5.89
N LEU A 6 -19.29 -2.67 6.17
CA LEU A 6 -18.02 -3.07 5.54
C LEU A 6 -17.28 -4.00 6.50
N THR A 7 -17.01 -5.23 6.05
CA THR A 7 -16.20 -6.19 6.79
C THR A 7 -14.73 -5.92 6.49
N VAL A 8 -13.90 -5.86 7.54
CA VAL A 8 -12.45 -5.76 7.38
C VAL A 8 -11.90 -7.14 7.02
N GLU A 9 -11.12 -7.21 5.95
CA GLU A 9 -10.48 -8.43 5.47
C GLU A 9 -8.97 -8.38 5.75
N PRO A 10 -8.31 -9.52 6.02
CA PRO A 10 -6.86 -9.57 6.12
C PRO A 10 -6.20 -9.10 4.82
N LEU A 11 -5.20 -8.21 4.92
CA LEU A 11 -4.44 -7.76 3.76
C LEU A 11 -3.54 -8.90 3.25
N SER A 12 -3.65 -9.22 1.96
CA SER A 12 -2.73 -10.10 1.24
C SER A 12 -2.44 -9.52 -0.13
N HIS A 13 -1.32 -9.94 -0.73
CA HIS A 13 -0.96 -9.52 -2.09
C HIS A 13 -2.08 -9.86 -3.10
N ASP A 14 -2.55 -11.10 -3.10
CA ASP A 14 -3.55 -11.57 -4.06
C ASP A 14 -4.90 -10.86 -3.92
N ALA A 15 -5.35 -10.63 -2.68
CA ALA A 15 -6.61 -9.93 -2.45
C ALA A 15 -6.52 -8.44 -2.81
N PHE A 16 -5.32 -7.85 -2.76
CA PHE A 16 -5.10 -6.44 -3.00
C PHE A 16 -4.66 -6.09 -4.43
N ALA A 17 -4.23 -7.08 -5.23
CA ALA A 17 -3.73 -6.90 -6.60
C ALA A 17 -4.62 -6.02 -7.52
N PRO A 18 -5.97 -6.03 -7.43
CA PRO A 18 -6.80 -5.11 -8.22
C PRO A 18 -6.68 -3.62 -7.84
N PHE A 19 -6.12 -3.32 -6.66
CA PHE A 19 -6.06 -1.98 -6.07
C PHE A 19 -4.63 -1.42 -6.02
N GLY A 20 -3.60 -2.29 -6.03
CA GLY A 20 -2.20 -1.89 -6.03
C GLY A 20 -1.29 -2.96 -5.42
N ASP A 21 -0.13 -2.52 -4.96
CA ASP A 21 0.92 -3.38 -4.40
C ASP A 21 0.90 -3.40 -2.86
N VAL A 22 1.26 -4.54 -2.27
CA VAL A 22 1.47 -4.67 -0.82
C VAL A 22 2.96 -4.62 -0.51
N ILE A 23 3.40 -3.54 0.13
CA ILE A 23 4.79 -3.40 0.58
C ILE A 23 4.99 -4.19 1.86
N GLN A 24 5.55 -5.40 1.73
CA GLN A 24 5.80 -6.28 2.85
C GLN A 24 7.10 -7.07 2.68
N ALA A 25 7.93 -7.10 3.73
CA ALA A 25 9.05 -8.03 3.85
C ALA A 25 8.51 -9.42 4.22
N SER A 26 8.27 -10.28 3.23
CA SER A 26 7.80 -11.65 3.42
C SER A 26 8.35 -12.60 2.38
N ASN A 27 8.28 -13.89 2.67
CA ASN A 27 8.69 -14.95 1.73
C ASN A 27 7.81 -15.03 0.47
N ALA A 28 6.66 -14.34 0.46
CA ALA A 28 5.80 -14.25 -0.72
C ALA A 28 6.34 -13.22 -1.75
N ALA A 29 7.15 -12.27 -1.30
CA ALA A 29 7.77 -11.30 -2.19
C ALA A 29 9.01 -11.90 -2.86
N GLN A 30 9.40 -11.37 -4.03
CA GLN A 30 10.71 -11.67 -4.58
C GLN A 30 11.79 -11.13 -3.64
N HIS A 31 12.66 -12.00 -3.14
CA HIS A 31 13.77 -11.58 -2.30
C HIS A 31 15.01 -12.45 -2.53
N PHE A 32 16.17 -11.85 -2.27
CA PHE A 32 17.46 -12.53 -2.34
C PHE A 32 18.49 -11.86 -1.43
N THR A 33 19.46 -12.65 -0.99
CA THR A 33 20.54 -12.16 -0.15
C THR A 33 21.54 -11.33 -0.95
N ILE A 34 22.08 -10.30 -0.31
CA ILE A 34 23.17 -9.45 -0.77
C ILE A 34 24.21 -9.33 0.36
N ASN A 35 25.34 -8.66 0.10
CA ASN A 35 26.40 -8.43 1.08
C ASN A 35 26.88 -9.71 1.78
N ASP A 36 27.28 -10.72 0.99
CA ASP A 36 27.73 -12.04 1.48
C ASP A 36 26.75 -12.72 2.45
N GLY A 37 25.44 -12.54 2.21
CA GLY A 37 24.40 -13.17 3.02
C GLY A 37 23.96 -12.36 4.25
N ASN A 38 24.57 -11.19 4.51
CA ASN A 38 24.27 -10.39 5.70
C ASN A 38 23.03 -9.46 5.52
N THR A 39 22.45 -9.39 4.33
CA THR A 39 21.27 -8.55 4.09
C THR A 39 20.32 -9.23 3.12
N GLU A 40 19.03 -9.25 3.46
CA GLU A 40 17.97 -9.72 2.57
C GLU A 40 17.39 -8.51 1.81
N ARG A 41 17.41 -8.55 0.48
CA ARG A 41 16.77 -7.54 -0.36
C ARG A 41 15.41 -8.06 -0.80
N TYR A 42 14.36 -7.46 -0.26
CA TYR A 42 13.01 -7.59 -0.80
C TYR A 42 12.88 -6.67 -2.01
N HIS A 43 12.82 -7.26 -3.18
CA HIS A 43 13.00 -6.59 -4.45
C HIS A 43 11.66 -6.09 -4.99
N ASP A 44 11.65 -4.83 -5.46
CA ASP A 44 10.58 -4.27 -6.30
C ASP A 44 9.17 -4.44 -5.71
N LEU A 45 9.01 -4.06 -4.44
CA LEU A 45 7.76 -4.27 -3.69
C LEU A 45 6.59 -3.35 -4.11
N ALA A 46 6.86 -2.33 -4.92
CA ALA A 46 5.83 -1.42 -5.44
C ALA A 46 6.32 -0.69 -6.68
N LEU A 47 5.43 -0.51 -7.66
CA LEU A 47 5.67 0.37 -8.80
C LEU A 47 5.42 1.83 -8.41
N LEU A 48 6.46 2.66 -8.52
CA LEU A 48 6.35 4.11 -8.33
C LEU A 48 6.18 4.79 -9.69
N ASP A 49 4.99 5.32 -9.98
CA ASP A 49 4.70 6.07 -11.21
C ASP A 49 4.27 7.51 -10.88
N PRO A 50 5.21 8.47 -10.91
CA PRO A 50 4.88 9.86 -10.63
C PRO A 50 4.13 10.55 -11.78
N GLY A 51 3.94 9.88 -12.93
CA GLY A 51 3.41 10.47 -14.17
C GLY A 51 4.47 11.23 -14.97
N ALA A 52 4.10 11.67 -16.19
CA ALA A 52 5.02 12.18 -17.21
C ALA A 52 5.93 13.33 -16.75
N ASP A 53 5.38 14.29 -15.99
CA ASP A 53 6.11 15.45 -15.47
C ASP A 53 6.28 15.39 -13.94
N GLY A 54 6.02 14.22 -13.35
CA GLY A 54 6.03 14.05 -11.91
C GLY A 54 7.42 13.80 -11.34
N LYS A 55 7.56 14.10 -10.05
CA LYS A 55 8.74 13.77 -9.26
C LYS A 55 8.30 12.94 -8.06
N ALA A 56 8.92 11.78 -7.88
CA ALA A 56 8.76 11.01 -6.65
C ALA A 56 9.28 11.85 -5.46
N ILE A 57 8.41 12.03 -4.45
CA ILE A 57 8.73 12.75 -3.21
C ILE A 57 8.51 11.83 -2.03
N VAL A 58 9.17 12.13 -0.90
CA VAL A 58 9.03 11.38 0.35
C VAL A 58 8.61 12.33 1.45
N SER A 59 7.51 12.00 2.11
CA SER A 59 6.90 12.77 3.19
C SER A 59 6.45 11.84 4.31
N ILE A 60 6.36 12.35 5.53
CA ILE A 60 5.78 11.62 6.67
C ILE A 60 4.42 12.24 6.99
N PHE A 61 3.38 11.42 6.97
CA PHE A 61 2.04 11.79 7.44
C PHE A 61 1.85 11.26 8.86
N ARG A 62 1.37 12.10 9.77
CA ARG A 62 1.04 11.71 11.15
C ARG A 62 -0.46 11.86 11.37
N GLY A 63 -1.20 10.76 11.21
CA GLY A 63 -2.64 10.70 11.45
C GLY A 63 -3.00 10.54 12.92
N LEU A 64 -4.21 10.99 13.28
CA LEU A 64 -4.84 10.69 14.57
C LEU A 64 -5.72 9.43 14.44
N PRO A 65 -5.86 8.61 15.50
CA PRO A 65 -6.75 7.45 15.47
C PRO A 65 -8.21 7.87 15.25
N ARG A 66 -9.00 7.01 14.59
CA ARG A 66 -10.44 7.18 14.43
C ARG A 66 -11.18 6.46 15.55
N THR A 67 -12.28 7.04 16.02
CA THR A 67 -13.21 6.37 16.95
C THR A 67 -14.10 5.40 16.19
N LEU A 68 -14.34 4.23 16.77
CA LEU A 68 -15.25 3.23 16.22
C LEU A 68 -16.63 3.26 16.93
N PRO A 69 -17.73 3.00 16.21
CA PRO A 69 -17.81 2.68 14.78
C PRO A 69 -17.48 3.89 13.89
N PHE A 70 -16.84 3.63 12.75
CA PHE A 70 -16.45 4.66 11.80
C PHE A 70 -17.32 4.57 10.54
N GLU A 71 -18.06 5.64 10.24
CA GLU A 71 -18.84 5.75 9.00
C GLU A 71 -17.97 6.29 7.87
N VAL A 72 -17.87 5.53 6.77
CA VAL A 72 -17.13 5.94 5.58
C VAL A 72 -18.05 6.76 4.67
N CYS A 73 -17.90 8.08 4.69
CA CYS A 73 -18.74 8.99 3.90
C CYS A 73 -18.09 9.47 2.59
N MET A 74 -16.78 9.26 2.41
CA MET A 74 -16.04 9.71 1.22
C MET A 74 -14.90 8.77 0.87
N MET A 75 -14.51 8.80 -0.40
CA MET A 75 -13.28 8.21 -0.93
C MET A 75 -12.61 9.24 -1.84
N GLU A 76 -11.28 9.17 -1.94
CA GLU A 76 -10.48 10.01 -2.84
C GLU A 76 -9.67 9.14 -3.80
N ARG A 77 -9.14 9.76 -4.86
CA ARG A 77 -8.21 9.11 -5.80
C ARG A 77 -7.21 10.12 -6.33
N HIS A 78 -6.03 9.63 -6.70
CA HIS A 78 -5.00 10.41 -7.40
C HIS A 78 -5.03 10.04 -8.89
N PRO A 79 -5.61 10.87 -9.77
CA PRO A 79 -5.83 10.48 -11.17
C PRO A 79 -4.58 10.55 -12.06
N LEU A 80 -3.47 11.11 -11.56
CA LEU A 80 -2.28 11.39 -12.37
C LEU A 80 -1.06 10.53 -12.02
N ALA A 81 -1.06 9.88 -10.85
CA ALA A 81 0.12 9.23 -10.29
C ALA A 81 -0.27 8.28 -9.14
N SER A 82 0.66 7.39 -8.79
CA SER A 82 0.65 6.56 -7.57
C SER A 82 1.61 7.06 -6.51
#